data_AF-A0A443S0Z4-F1
#
_entry.id   AF-A0A443S0Z4-F1
#
_cell.length_a   1.000
_cell.length_b   1.000
_cell.length_c   1.000
_cell.angle_alpha   90.00
_cell.angle_beta   90.00
_cell.angle_gamma   90.00
#
_symmetry.space_group_name_H-M   'P 1'
#
loop_
_entity.id
_entity.type
_entity.pdbx_description
1 polymer ?
#
loop_
_entity_poly.entity_id
_entity_poly.type
_entity_poly.pdbx_seq_one_letter_code
_entity_poly.pdbx_strand_id
1 'polypeptide(L)'
;MNITFQLTLLVILLIQFHSNNAELYCRDEHGDNVDWYIVYKLPKISEPLLNSTFGEGLRYAYIAGPAIGAKNAIKEWQLSSKEVGDRNSIFAKTLRPVYKEPKKFTSLLYNDDPAEAESAKSYIDSANSYWAHAKGVVAMDSETGFFLTHSIPRFPLAFNESKYEYPSSASNYGQTALCISFKTPSEANKILRHLQTLQPNIYYSNDANVLKDKSVFNDVIGKVALNETLAIRTIKSYNGKLFTAFGKNSKADGDLYGAYIAPYLKNDLSVQTWRRGAGEPLPSN
;
A
#
# COMPACT_ATOMS: atom_id res chain seq x y z
N MET A 1 38.14 -55.30 -15.87
CA MET A 1 38.49 -53.87 -15.89
C MET A 1 37.60 -53.21 -16.92
N ASN A 2 36.96 -52.07 -16.61
CA ASN A 2 36.03 -51.25 -17.41
C ASN A 2 34.55 -51.33 -17.00
N ILE A 3 34.23 -50.71 -15.86
CA ILE A 3 32.91 -50.14 -15.56
C ILE A 3 33.18 -48.76 -14.97
N THR A 4 33.51 -47.77 -15.82
CA THR A 4 33.79 -46.41 -15.34
C THR A 4 33.54 -45.33 -16.38
N PHE A 5 32.49 -45.46 -17.21
CA PHE A 5 32.20 -44.42 -18.23
C PHE A 5 30.73 -44.14 -18.53
N GLN A 6 29.80 -44.42 -17.60
CA GLN A 6 28.38 -44.05 -17.79
C GLN A 6 27.68 -43.37 -16.61
N LEU A 7 28.40 -42.99 -15.55
CA LEU A 7 27.79 -42.34 -14.37
C LEU A 7 28.14 -40.85 -14.19
N THR A 8 28.86 -40.25 -15.15
CA THR A 8 29.25 -38.83 -15.12
C THR A 8 28.48 -37.95 -16.11
N LEU A 9 27.32 -38.40 -16.59
CA LEU A 9 26.41 -37.59 -17.43
C LEU A 9 24.98 -37.54 -16.87
N LEU A 10 24.83 -37.66 -15.55
CA LEU A 10 23.55 -37.50 -14.85
C LEU A 10 23.70 -36.62 -13.60
N VAL A 11 24.58 -35.62 -13.67
CA VAL A 11 24.78 -34.65 -12.61
C VAL A 11 24.54 -33.26 -13.21
N ILE A 12 23.34 -32.75 -12.93
CA ILE A 12 22.98 -31.32 -12.90
C ILE A 12 22.85 -30.65 -14.28
N LEU A 13 21.82 -31.05 -15.03
CA LEU A 13 21.06 -30.10 -15.85
C LEU A 13 19.61 -30.02 -15.33
N LEU A 14 19.46 -29.92 -14.00
CA LEU A 14 18.32 -29.21 -13.42
C LEU A 14 18.57 -27.72 -13.67
N ILE A 15 18.49 -27.30 -14.94
CA ILE A 15 18.10 -25.92 -15.24
C ILE A 15 16.70 -25.85 -14.68
N GLN A 16 16.59 -25.42 -13.43
CA GLN A 16 15.33 -24.93 -12.93
C GLN A 16 14.95 -23.80 -13.86
N PHE A 17 14.03 -24.09 -14.77
CA PHE A 17 13.15 -23.08 -15.33
C PHE A 17 12.49 -22.43 -14.11
N HIS A 18 13.19 -21.47 -13.51
CA HIS A 18 12.54 -20.45 -12.73
C HIS A 18 11.69 -19.76 -13.77
N SER A 19 10.41 -20.13 -13.81
CA SER A 19 9.38 -19.25 -14.30
C SER A 19 9.73 -17.88 -13.76
N ASN A 20 9.99 -16.90 -14.63
CA ASN A 20 10.17 -15.51 -14.25
C ASN A 20 8.82 -14.98 -13.75
N ASN A 21 8.33 -15.55 -12.65
CA ASN A 21 7.26 -14.98 -11.87
C ASN A 21 7.86 -13.68 -11.34
N ALA A 22 7.34 -12.57 -11.85
CA ALA A 22 7.79 -11.26 -11.44
C ALA A 22 7.30 -11.06 -10.00
N GLU A 23 8.10 -11.45 -9.01
CA GLU A 23 7.69 -11.34 -7.61
C GLU A 23 7.57 -9.86 -7.21
N LEU A 24 6.42 -9.51 -6.65
CA LEU A 24 6.04 -8.15 -6.30
C LEU A 24 5.90 -7.97 -4.78
N TYR A 25 6.77 -7.13 -4.21
CA TYR A 25 6.84 -6.86 -2.77
C TYR A 25 6.98 -5.36 -2.48
N CYS A 26 6.74 -4.99 -1.22
CA CYS A 26 7.28 -3.76 -0.65
C CYS A 26 8.81 -3.76 -0.74
N ARG A 27 9.40 -2.62 -1.09
CA ARG A 27 10.85 -2.44 -1.13
C ARG A 27 11.28 -1.35 -0.17
N ASP A 28 12.33 -1.60 0.59
CA ASP A 28 12.85 -0.66 1.57
C ASP A 28 13.74 0.44 0.93
N GLU A 29 14.37 1.24 1.79
CA GLU A 29 15.24 2.34 1.42
C GLU A 29 16.49 1.91 0.64
N HIS A 30 16.96 0.68 0.85
CA HIS A 30 18.09 0.06 0.15
C HIS A 30 17.64 -0.61 -1.16
N GLY A 31 16.35 -0.95 -1.26
CA GLY A 31 15.73 -1.59 -2.41
C GLY A 31 15.56 -3.09 -2.25
N ASP A 32 15.77 -3.59 -1.03
CA ASP A 32 15.55 -4.97 -0.66
C ASP A 32 14.05 -5.24 -0.51
N ASN A 33 13.62 -6.44 -0.89
CA ASN A 33 12.24 -6.86 -0.69
C ASN A 33 12.01 -7.10 0.81
N VAL A 34 11.03 -6.41 1.39
CA VAL A 34 10.71 -6.48 2.82
C VAL A 34 9.27 -6.89 3.07
N ASP A 35 9.03 -7.47 4.23
CA ASP A 35 7.71 -7.95 4.64
C ASP A 35 6.69 -6.81 4.82
N TRP A 36 7.15 -5.67 5.33
CA TRP A 36 6.37 -4.45 5.46
C TRP A 36 7.31 -3.25 5.68
N TYR A 37 6.79 -2.04 5.52
CA TYR A 37 7.45 -0.83 6.03
C TYR A 37 6.41 0.21 6.43
N ILE A 38 6.79 1.13 7.32
CA ILE A 38 6.05 2.35 7.64
C ILE A 38 6.90 3.55 7.23
N VAL A 39 6.27 4.54 6.61
CA VAL A 39 6.88 5.82 6.25
C VAL A 39 6.15 6.94 7.00
N TYR A 40 6.93 7.86 7.54
CA TYR A 40 6.47 9.15 8.03
C TYR A 40 7.18 10.26 7.25
N LYS A 41 6.50 10.88 6.30
CA LYS A 41 6.98 12.10 5.65
C LYS A 41 6.80 13.29 6.59
N LEU A 42 7.87 14.03 6.83
CA LEU A 42 7.90 15.17 7.74
C LEU A 42 7.21 16.39 7.14
N PRO A 43 6.47 17.19 7.93
CA PRO A 43 5.86 18.43 7.44
C PRO A 43 6.93 19.42 6.99
N LYS A 44 6.50 20.50 6.35
CA LYS A 44 7.35 21.66 6.10
C LYS A 44 7.71 22.31 7.44
N ILE A 45 9.01 22.37 7.76
CA ILE A 45 9.49 22.95 9.02
C ILE A 45 10.27 24.23 8.70
N SER A 46 9.71 25.38 9.06
CA SER A 46 10.31 26.70 8.90
C SER A 46 11.02 27.13 10.18
N GLU A 47 12.09 26.43 10.54
CA GLU A 47 12.94 26.74 11.70
C GLU A 47 14.29 27.27 11.20
N PRO A 48 14.73 28.47 11.61
CA PRO A 48 16.00 29.06 11.18
C PRO A 48 17.23 28.19 11.48
N LEU A 49 17.14 27.34 12.52
CA LEU A 49 18.24 26.52 13.04
C LEU A 49 18.39 25.16 12.35
N LEU A 50 17.43 24.74 11.52
CA LEU A 50 17.43 23.38 10.93
C LEU A 50 18.10 23.29 9.55
N ASN A 51 18.69 24.38 9.04
CA ASN A 51 19.12 24.52 7.65
C ASN A 51 17.99 24.15 6.65
N SER A 52 18.18 24.44 5.36
CA SER A 52 17.18 24.21 4.31
C SER A 52 16.66 22.75 4.20
N THR A 53 17.28 21.79 4.88
CA THR A 53 17.05 20.34 4.73
C THR A 53 15.60 19.90 4.97
N PHE A 54 14.89 20.50 5.93
CA PHE A 54 13.47 20.20 6.20
C PHE A 54 12.51 21.27 5.67
N GLY A 55 13.06 22.34 5.10
CA GLY A 55 12.31 23.53 4.68
C GLY A 55 11.36 23.27 3.51
N GLU A 56 11.55 22.18 2.77
CA GLU A 56 10.67 21.80 1.66
C GLU A 56 9.57 20.82 2.07
N GLY A 57 9.68 20.19 3.26
CA GLY A 57 8.71 19.20 3.71
C GLY A 57 8.68 17.93 2.86
N LEU A 58 9.79 17.56 2.23
CA LEU A 58 9.90 16.33 1.41
C LEU A 58 10.74 15.23 2.05
N ARG A 59 11.35 15.50 3.21
CA ARG A 59 12.09 14.50 3.99
C ARG A 59 11.16 13.52 4.66
N TYR A 60 11.62 12.29 4.86
CA TYR A 60 10.84 11.26 5.52
C TYR A 60 11.72 10.37 6.39
N ALA A 61 11.12 9.88 7.47
CA ALA A 61 11.64 8.78 8.25
C ALA A 61 10.88 7.49 7.90
N TYR A 62 11.51 6.34 8.10
CA TYR A 62 10.91 5.05 7.83
C TYR A 62 11.36 4.01 8.86
N ILE A 63 10.58 2.95 8.98
CA ILE A 63 10.93 1.72 9.71
C ILE A 63 10.49 0.55 8.83
N ALA A 64 11.37 -0.45 8.68
CA ALA A 64 11.11 -1.61 7.83
C ALA A 64 11.03 -2.91 8.65
N GLY A 65 10.17 -3.81 8.20
CA GLY A 65 10.12 -5.20 8.64
C GLY A 65 11.30 -6.02 8.10
N PRO A 66 11.35 -7.32 8.43
CA PRO A 66 12.40 -8.20 7.95
C PRO A 66 12.37 -8.29 6.42
N ALA A 67 13.53 -8.55 5.81
CA ALA A 67 13.59 -8.98 4.43
C ALA A 67 12.70 -10.21 4.18
N ILE A 68 12.20 -10.38 2.97
CA ILE A 68 11.42 -11.57 2.59
C ILE A 68 12.22 -12.85 2.88
N GLY A 69 11.62 -13.78 3.64
CA GLY A 69 12.29 -15.01 4.11
C GLY A 69 13.14 -14.86 5.38
N ALA A 70 13.44 -13.64 5.84
CA ALA A 70 14.12 -13.40 7.11
C ALA A 70 13.14 -13.31 8.30
N LYS A 71 13.62 -13.62 9.51
CA LYS A 71 12.80 -13.58 10.74
C LYS A 71 12.97 -12.30 11.56
N ASN A 72 14.09 -11.60 11.38
CA ASN A 72 14.48 -10.45 12.20
C ASN A 72 14.67 -9.20 11.34
N ALA A 73 14.40 -8.04 11.93
CA ALA A 73 14.64 -6.73 11.36
C ALA A 73 15.07 -5.76 12.45
N ILE A 74 15.79 -4.70 12.06
CA ILE A 74 16.05 -3.55 12.92
C ILE A 74 14.74 -2.76 13.02
N LYS A 75 14.17 -2.68 14.22
CA LYS A 75 12.89 -1.99 14.48
C LYS A 75 13.11 -0.57 14.96
N GLU A 76 13.87 0.19 14.19
CA GLU A 76 14.23 1.57 14.54
C GLU A 76 13.80 2.51 13.41
N TRP A 77 13.37 3.71 13.81
CA TRP A 77 13.12 4.78 12.87
C TRP A 77 14.44 5.29 12.31
N GLN A 78 14.52 5.32 10.99
CA GLN A 78 15.67 5.83 10.26
C GLN A 78 15.24 7.05 9.45
N LEU A 79 16.00 8.14 9.54
CA LEU A 79 15.79 9.29 8.66
C LEU A 79 16.39 8.97 7.29
N SER A 80 15.57 9.01 6.22
CA SER A 80 16.08 8.82 4.87
C SER A 80 17.00 9.98 4.49
N SER A 81 18.08 9.68 3.78
CA SER A 81 18.93 10.68 3.12
C SER A 81 18.27 11.29 1.87
N LYS A 82 17.21 10.66 1.36
CA LYS A 82 16.48 11.04 0.16
C LYS A 82 15.24 11.85 0.50
N GLU A 83 14.74 12.55 -0.50
CA GLU A 83 13.40 13.11 -0.48
C GLU A 83 12.38 12.08 -0.98
N VAL A 84 11.15 12.23 -0.52
CA VAL A 84 10.07 11.32 -0.88
C VAL A 84 9.82 11.31 -2.39
N GLY A 85 10.03 12.43 -3.09
CA GLY A 85 9.91 12.57 -4.54
C GLY A 85 11.07 12.01 -5.36
N ASP A 86 12.17 11.57 -4.75
CA ASP A 86 13.31 10.98 -5.46
C ASP A 86 12.89 9.68 -6.18
N ARG A 87 13.38 9.45 -7.40
CA ARG A 87 13.18 8.19 -8.16
C ARG A 87 13.75 6.96 -7.47
N ASN A 88 14.61 7.14 -6.47
CA ASN A 88 15.16 6.10 -5.61
C ASN A 88 14.59 6.12 -4.18
N SER A 89 13.52 6.89 -3.92
CA SER A 89 12.80 6.87 -2.65
C SER A 89 12.16 5.49 -2.41
N ILE A 90 11.82 5.20 -1.15
CA ILE A 90 11.16 3.95 -0.77
C ILE A 90 9.87 3.69 -1.56
N PHE A 91 9.06 4.74 -1.81
CA PHE A 91 7.85 4.63 -2.62
C PHE A 91 8.18 4.40 -4.10
N ALA A 92 9.14 5.14 -4.65
CA ALA A 92 9.55 4.97 -6.04
C ALA A 92 10.05 3.55 -6.30
N LYS A 93 10.86 3.01 -5.39
CA LYS A 93 11.37 1.63 -5.47
C LYS A 93 10.24 0.60 -5.44
N THR A 94 9.29 0.76 -4.52
CA THR A 94 8.13 -0.14 -4.38
C THR A 94 7.20 -0.11 -5.61
N LEU A 95 6.92 1.08 -6.15
CA LEU A 95 6.01 1.26 -7.29
C LEU A 95 6.68 1.04 -8.67
N ARG A 96 8.01 1.02 -8.74
CA ARG A 96 8.74 0.90 -10.00
C ARG A 96 8.34 -0.31 -10.86
N PRO A 97 8.14 -1.54 -10.32
CA PRO A 97 7.75 -2.67 -11.15
C PRO A 97 6.42 -2.45 -11.88
N VAL A 98 5.42 -1.90 -11.19
CA VAL A 98 4.07 -1.67 -11.73
C VAL A 98 4.00 -0.50 -12.71
N TYR A 99 4.87 0.50 -12.59
CA TYR A 99 5.04 1.52 -13.63
C TYR A 99 5.76 1.01 -14.88
N LYS A 100 6.76 0.13 -14.72
CA LYS A 100 7.56 -0.38 -15.84
C LYS A 100 6.81 -1.41 -16.67
N GLU A 101 6.09 -2.31 -16.02
CA GLU A 101 5.44 -3.46 -16.66
C GLU A 101 4.00 -3.65 -16.15
N PRO A 102 3.11 -2.64 -16.28
CA PRO A 102 1.76 -2.70 -15.71
C PRO A 102 0.97 -3.93 -16.17
N LYS A 103 1.19 -4.39 -17.41
CA LYS A 103 0.53 -5.58 -17.99
C LYS A 103 0.87 -6.90 -17.28
N LYS A 104 1.89 -6.95 -16.42
CA LYS A 104 2.25 -8.14 -15.64
C LYS A 104 1.49 -8.27 -14.32
N PHE A 105 0.84 -7.21 -13.86
CA PHE A 105 0.30 -7.15 -12.50
C PHE A 105 -1.18 -6.78 -12.50
N THR A 106 -1.99 -7.49 -11.73
CA THR A 106 -3.32 -7.00 -11.40
C THR A 106 -3.16 -5.92 -10.33
N SER A 107 -3.74 -4.74 -10.55
CA SER A 107 -3.56 -3.61 -9.65
C SER A 107 -4.76 -2.70 -9.59
N LEU A 108 -4.87 -1.98 -8.48
CA LEU A 108 -5.93 -1.04 -8.17
C LEU A 108 -5.34 0.13 -7.39
N LEU A 109 -5.67 1.36 -7.83
CA LEU A 109 -5.33 2.59 -7.12
C LEU A 109 -6.61 3.27 -6.66
N TYR A 110 -6.62 3.70 -5.41
CA TYR A 110 -7.76 4.38 -4.82
C TYR A 110 -7.33 5.62 -4.06
N ASN A 111 -8.10 6.70 -4.19
CA ASN A 111 -7.84 7.98 -3.55
C ASN A 111 -9.09 8.87 -3.64
N ASP A 112 -9.54 9.44 -2.53
CA ASP A 112 -10.64 10.43 -2.48
C ASP A 112 -10.26 11.81 -3.04
N ASP A 113 -8.98 12.08 -3.25
CA ASP A 113 -8.45 13.22 -4.00
C ASP A 113 -7.39 12.69 -4.99
N PRO A 114 -7.80 12.00 -6.08
CA PRO A 114 -6.88 11.33 -6.99
C PRO A 114 -6.06 12.33 -7.80
N ALA A 115 -4.91 11.89 -8.33
CA ALA A 115 -4.13 12.72 -9.23
C ALA A 115 -4.97 13.03 -10.48
N GLU A 116 -4.91 14.28 -10.95
CA GLU A 116 -5.52 14.67 -12.23
C GLU A 116 -4.73 13.98 -13.36
N ALA A 117 -5.12 12.76 -13.72
CA ALA A 117 -4.64 12.13 -14.94
C ALA A 117 -5.53 12.58 -16.10
N GLU A 118 -4.93 12.93 -17.23
CA GLU A 118 -5.65 13.24 -18.48
C GLU A 118 -6.58 12.07 -18.88
N SER A 119 -6.19 10.84 -18.53
CA SER A 119 -6.96 9.61 -18.75
C SER A 119 -8.01 9.30 -17.68
N ALA A 120 -8.00 9.97 -16.52
CA ALA A 120 -8.94 9.75 -15.42
C ALA A 120 -10.14 10.71 -15.43
N LYS A 121 -10.20 11.66 -16.38
CA LYS A 121 -11.33 12.60 -16.51
C LYS A 121 -12.71 11.94 -16.62
N SER A 122 -12.80 10.68 -17.05
CA SER A 122 -14.07 9.93 -17.11
C SER A 122 -14.45 9.20 -15.81
N TYR A 123 -13.56 9.16 -14.80
CA TYR A 123 -13.76 8.45 -13.52
C TYR A 123 -13.62 9.36 -12.29
N ILE A 124 -13.16 10.60 -12.48
CA ILE A 124 -13.02 11.58 -11.40
C ILE A 124 -14.39 12.18 -11.10
N ASP A 125 -15.04 11.62 -10.10
CA ASP A 125 -16.12 12.27 -9.37
C ASP A 125 -15.51 13.05 -8.19
N SER A 126 -14.63 14.02 -8.48
CA SER A 126 -13.76 14.75 -7.54
C SER A 126 -14.50 15.60 -6.50
N ALA A 127 -15.80 15.45 -6.34
CA ALA A 127 -16.61 16.27 -5.44
C ALA A 127 -17.70 15.50 -4.70
N ASN A 128 -17.83 14.17 -4.89
CA ASN A 128 -18.90 13.43 -4.23
C ASN A 128 -18.45 12.89 -2.87
N SER A 129 -19.06 13.45 -1.81
CA SER A 129 -18.91 13.05 -0.39
C SER A 129 -19.30 11.59 -0.08
N TYR A 130 -19.68 10.81 -1.09
CA TYR A 130 -20.13 9.42 -0.96
C TYR A 130 -18.97 8.41 -0.76
N TRP A 131 -17.76 8.73 -1.23
CA TRP A 131 -16.63 7.79 -1.20
C TRP A 131 -15.88 7.86 0.13
N ALA A 132 -15.33 6.72 0.55
CA ALA A 132 -14.49 6.72 1.76
C ALA A 132 -13.26 7.60 1.61
N HIS A 133 -12.93 8.32 2.68
CA HIS A 133 -11.68 9.04 2.87
C HIS A 133 -10.51 8.08 3.04
N ALA A 134 -10.11 7.44 1.93
CA ALA A 134 -9.15 6.37 1.91
C ALA A 134 -8.29 6.45 0.65
N LYS A 135 -7.00 6.14 0.82
CA LYS A 135 -6.01 6.21 -0.25
C LYS A 135 -5.05 5.04 -0.20
N GLY A 136 -4.64 4.53 -1.35
CA GLY A 136 -3.70 3.43 -1.41
C GLY A 136 -3.59 2.72 -2.75
N VAL A 137 -2.78 1.67 -2.72
CA VAL A 137 -2.41 0.84 -3.86
C VAL A 137 -2.50 -0.62 -3.45
N VAL A 138 -3.15 -1.42 -4.28
CA VAL A 138 -3.01 -2.88 -4.25
C VAL A 138 -2.42 -3.28 -5.59
N ALA A 139 -1.34 -4.05 -5.58
CA ALA A 139 -0.80 -4.65 -6.78
C ALA A 139 -0.30 -6.05 -6.49
N MET A 140 -0.47 -6.96 -7.44
CA MET A 140 -0.16 -8.38 -7.25
C MET A 140 0.14 -9.09 -8.57
N ASP A 141 0.91 -10.16 -8.45
CA ASP A 141 1.08 -11.23 -9.42
C ASP A 141 0.33 -12.51 -8.94
N SER A 142 0.61 -13.66 -9.55
CA SER A 142 -0.06 -14.93 -9.23
C SER A 142 0.38 -15.58 -7.91
N GLU A 143 1.43 -15.08 -7.28
CA GLU A 143 2.07 -15.62 -6.07
C GLU A 143 2.15 -14.58 -4.93
N THR A 144 2.43 -13.32 -5.26
CA THR A 144 2.73 -12.25 -4.30
C THR A 144 2.11 -10.91 -4.67
N GLY A 145 2.17 -9.96 -3.74
CA GLY A 145 1.74 -8.59 -3.97
C GLY A 145 2.06 -7.69 -2.79
N PHE A 146 1.75 -6.40 -2.94
CA PHE A 146 1.81 -5.45 -1.84
C PHE A 146 0.50 -4.68 -1.69
N PHE A 147 0.20 -4.32 -0.45
CA PHE A 147 -0.87 -3.42 -0.07
C PHE A 147 -0.26 -2.19 0.60
N LEU A 148 -0.34 -1.04 -0.08
CA LEU A 148 0.17 0.23 0.40
C LEU A 148 -1.00 1.15 0.75
N THR A 149 -1.21 1.41 2.03
CA THR A 149 -2.15 2.43 2.51
C THR A 149 -1.40 3.71 2.81
N HIS A 150 -2.00 4.87 2.54
CA HIS A 150 -1.37 6.17 2.83
C HIS A 150 -2.37 7.30 3.04
N SER A 151 -1.88 8.46 3.50
CA SER A 151 -2.66 9.69 3.66
C SER A 151 -2.44 10.72 2.53
N ILE A 152 -1.54 10.44 1.58
CA ILE A 152 -1.06 11.38 0.55
C ILE A 152 -2.13 11.65 -0.54
N PRO A 153 -2.70 12.86 -0.67
CA PRO A 153 -3.59 13.22 -1.77
C PRO A 153 -2.83 13.25 -3.10
N ARG A 154 -3.53 13.02 -4.20
CA ARG A 154 -3.00 13.06 -5.58
C ARG A 154 -1.83 12.11 -5.83
N PHE A 155 -1.76 11.01 -5.07
CA PHE A 155 -0.71 10.01 -5.15
C PHE A 155 -1.30 8.59 -5.18
N PRO A 156 -0.65 7.65 -5.91
CA PRO A 156 0.33 7.89 -6.96
C PRO A 156 -0.30 8.35 -8.29
N LEU A 157 0.50 8.72 -9.29
CA LEU A 157 -0.02 8.81 -10.66
C LEU A 157 -0.50 7.44 -11.14
N ALA A 158 -1.51 7.42 -12.03
CA ALA A 158 -1.97 6.18 -12.64
C ALA A 158 -0.82 5.44 -13.36
N PHE A 159 -0.78 4.11 -13.29
CA PHE A 159 0.39 3.36 -13.78
C PHE A 159 0.59 3.41 -15.30
N ASN A 160 -0.42 3.83 -16.06
CA ASN A 160 -0.29 4.12 -17.50
C ASN A 160 0.52 5.41 -17.79
N GLU A 161 0.68 6.32 -16.83
CA GLU A 161 1.53 7.52 -16.96
C GLU A 161 3.04 7.19 -16.98
N SER A 162 3.41 5.93 -16.72
CA SER A 162 4.77 5.37 -16.86
C SER A 162 5.89 6.09 -16.07
N LYS A 163 5.54 6.93 -15.09
CA LYS A 163 6.51 7.63 -14.22
C LYS A 163 6.05 7.69 -12.77
N TYR A 164 7.01 7.58 -11.86
CA TYR A 164 6.83 7.93 -10.46
C TYR A 164 6.89 9.46 -10.29
N GLU A 165 5.94 10.01 -9.55
CA GLU A 165 5.91 11.41 -9.15
C GLU A 165 5.29 11.54 -7.77
N TYR A 166 5.89 12.36 -6.92
CA TYR A 166 5.31 12.74 -5.64
C TYR A 166 4.65 14.13 -5.77
N PRO A 167 3.38 14.28 -5.39
CA PRO A 167 2.66 15.53 -5.63
C PRO A 167 3.21 16.67 -4.76
N SER A 168 3.56 17.78 -5.40
CA SER A 168 4.08 18.98 -4.71
C SER A 168 3.09 19.55 -3.69
N SER A 169 1.79 19.34 -3.89
CA SER A 169 0.73 19.72 -2.94
C SER A 169 0.81 18.98 -1.60
N ALA A 170 1.46 17.80 -1.54
CA ALA A 170 1.61 16.99 -0.34
C ALA A 170 2.93 17.26 0.43
N SER A 171 3.57 18.40 0.17
CA SER A 171 4.79 18.86 0.87
C SER A 171 4.50 19.49 2.24
N ASN A 172 3.38 20.19 2.41
CA ASN A 172 3.14 21.01 3.59
C ASN A 172 2.93 20.22 4.90
N TYR A 173 2.08 19.21 4.87
CA TYR A 173 1.69 18.44 6.07
C TYR A 173 2.46 17.13 6.19
N GLY A 174 2.57 16.60 7.41
CA GLY A 174 3.07 15.25 7.62
C GLY A 174 2.17 14.22 6.92
N GLN A 175 2.76 13.15 6.41
CA GLN A 175 2.04 12.07 5.74
C GLN A 175 2.53 10.72 6.24
N THR A 176 1.62 9.76 6.41
CA THR A 176 1.96 8.41 6.82
C THR A 176 1.60 7.41 5.75
N ALA A 177 2.38 6.34 5.64
CA ALA A 177 2.06 5.20 4.80
C ALA A 177 2.50 3.89 5.44
N LEU A 178 1.79 2.81 5.12
CA LEU A 178 2.13 1.43 5.51
C LEU A 178 2.07 0.56 4.25
N CYS A 179 3.16 -0.13 3.95
CA CYS A 179 3.20 -1.15 2.91
C CYS A 179 3.28 -2.53 3.56
N ILE A 180 2.47 -3.48 3.11
CA ILE A 180 2.47 -4.87 3.54
C ILE A 180 2.65 -5.76 2.31
N SER A 181 3.73 -6.54 2.27
CA SER A 181 3.90 -7.63 1.31
C SER A 181 3.03 -8.80 1.72
N PHE A 182 2.32 -9.43 0.79
CA PHE A 182 1.41 -10.54 1.08
C PHE A 182 1.48 -11.66 0.03
N LYS A 183 0.93 -12.83 0.37
CA LYS A 183 0.78 -13.97 -0.55
C LYS A 183 -0.60 -14.01 -1.18
N THR A 184 -0.67 -14.26 -2.47
CA THR A 184 -1.95 -14.46 -3.18
C THR A 184 -2.36 -15.94 -3.14
N PRO A 185 -3.62 -16.29 -3.44
CA PRO A 185 -4.77 -15.39 -3.64
C PRO A 185 -5.51 -15.02 -2.33
N SER A 186 -5.25 -15.74 -1.24
CA SER A 186 -6.07 -15.63 -0.02
C SER A 186 -6.03 -14.24 0.62
N GLU A 187 -4.83 -13.66 0.79
CA GLU A 187 -4.70 -12.33 1.41
C GLU A 187 -5.18 -11.23 0.46
N ALA A 188 -4.98 -11.37 -0.85
CA ALA A 188 -5.56 -10.48 -1.85
C ALA A 188 -7.08 -10.41 -1.73
N ASN A 189 -7.76 -11.55 -1.61
CA ASN A 189 -9.22 -11.59 -1.45
C ASN A 189 -9.68 -10.88 -0.17
N LYS A 190 -8.95 -11.02 0.94
CA LYS A 190 -9.27 -10.30 2.19
C LYS A 190 -9.11 -8.79 2.03
N ILE A 191 -8.06 -8.34 1.34
CA ILE A 191 -7.82 -6.93 1.04
C ILE A 191 -8.92 -6.40 0.12
N LEU A 192 -9.27 -7.12 -0.95
CA LEU A 192 -10.33 -6.70 -1.88
C LEU A 192 -11.70 -6.62 -1.20
N ARG A 193 -12.05 -7.60 -0.36
CA ARG A 193 -13.28 -7.53 0.47
C ARG A 193 -13.24 -6.39 1.48
N HIS A 194 -12.06 -6.03 2.02
CA HIS A 194 -11.91 -4.84 2.86
C HIS A 194 -12.28 -3.58 2.08
N LEU A 195 -11.71 -3.43 0.88
CA LEU A 195 -11.96 -2.28 0.01
C LEU A 195 -13.43 -2.24 -0.46
N GLN A 196 -14.06 -3.40 -0.70
CA GLN A 196 -15.47 -3.45 -1.07
C GLN A 196 -16.38 -2.90 0.02
N THR A 197 -16.10 -3.20 1.30
CA THR A 197 -16.83 -2.63 2.43
C THR A 197 -16.50 -1.15 2.60
N LEU A 198 -15.24 -0.76 2.43
CA LEU A 198 -14.81 0.63 2.58
C LEU A 198 -15.39 1.54 1.48
N GLN A 199 -15.62 1.02 0.27
CA GLN A 199 -16.09 1.77 -0.91
C GLN A 199 -15.24 3.02 -1.22
N PRO A 200 -13.91 2.86 -1.42
CA PRO A 200 -13.06 3.99 -1.79
C PRO A 200 -13.26 4.37 -3.27
N ASN A 201 -12.84 5.58 -3.62
CA ASN A 201 -12.83 6.02 -5.01
C ASN A 201 -11.68 5.37 -5.79
N ILE A 202 -12.01 4.43 -6.68
CA ILE A 202 -11.04 3.76 -7.57
C ILE A 202 -10.81 4.62 -8.81
N TYR A 203 -9.59 5.11 -9.01
CA TYR A 203 -9.23 5.95 -10.16
C TYR A 203 -8.35 5.24 -11.20
N TYR A 204 -7.85 4.04 -10.88
CA TYR A 204 -7.13 3.19 -11.81
C TYR A 204 -7.34 1.72 -11.45
N SER A 205 -7.51 0.88 -12.47
CA SER A 205 -7.47 -0.56 -12.35
C SER A 205 -6.79 -1.19 -13.57
N ASN A 206 -6.10 -2.30 -13.33
CA ASN A 206 -5.56 -3.15 -14.38
C ASN A 206 -5.74 -4.61 -13.98
N ASP A 207 -6.19 -5.44 -14.92
CA ASP A 207 -6.36 -6.88 -14.73
C ASP A 207 -5.40 -7.64 -15.63
N ALA A 208 -4.34 -8.18 -15.04
CA ALA A 208 -3.36 -9.01 -15.73
C ALA A 208 -3.72 -10.51 -15.70
N ASN A 209 -4.95 -10.87 -15.33
CA ASN A 209 -5.42 -12.26 -15.21
C ASN A 209 -4.66 -13.11 -14.17
N VAL A 210 -4.08 -12.50 -13.15
CA VAL A 210 -3.28 -13.24 -12.13
C VAL A 210 -4.14 -13.88 -11.04
N LEU A 211 -5.37 -13.38 -10.86
CA LEU A 211 -6.36 -13.95 -9.95
C LEU A 211 -7.21 -15.00 -10.66
N LYS A 212 -7.29 -16.21 -10.09
CA LYS A 212 -8.14 -17.30 -10.61
C LYS A 212 -9.63 -16.95 -10.54
N ASP A 213 -10.07 -16.42 -9.40
CA ASP A 213 -11.41 -15.87 -9.20
C ASP A 213 -11.32 -14.34 -9.12
N LYS A 214 -12.03 -13.67 -10.03
CA LYS A 214 -12.03 -12.22 -10.18
C LYS A 214 -13.33 -11.58 -9.72
N SER A 215 -14.28 -12.36 -9.21
CA SER A 215 -15.59 -11.84 -8.76
C SER A 215 -15.43 -10.64 -7.82
N VAL A 216 -14.61 -10.78 -6.79
CA VAL A 216 -14.38 -9.72 -5.80
C VAL A 216 -13.64 -8.51 -6.39
N PHE A 217 -12.67 -8.75 -7.28
CA PHE A 217 -11.97 -7.67 -7.96
C PHE A 217 -12.93 -6.85 -8.85
N ASN A 218 -13.76 -7.54 -9.62
CA ASN A 218 -14.79 -6.93 -10.46
C ASN A 218 -15.86 -6.23 -9.62
N ASP A 219 -16.26 -6.80 -8.48
CA ASP A 219 -17.19 -6.16 -7.53
C ASP A 219 -16.63 -4.83 -7.00
N VAL A 220 -15.34 -4.79 -6.64
CA VAL A 220 -14.69 -3.57 -6.13
C VAL A 220 -14.65 -2.49 -7.21
N ILE A 221 -14.25 -2.84 -8.44
CA ILE A 221 -14.21 -1.89 -9.57
C ILE A 221 -15.60 -1.45 -9.98
N GLY A 222 -16.55 -2.38 -10.03
CA GLY A 222 -17.96 -2.15 -10.32
C GLY A 222 -18.74 -1.49 -9.19
N LYS A 223 -18.07 -1.21 -8.05
CA LYS A 223 -18.64 -0.54 -6.88
C LYS A 223 -19.85 -1.27 -6.30
N VAL A 224 -19.84 -2.60 -6.37
CA VAL A 224 -20.90 -3.47 -5.82
C VAL A 224 -20.84 -3.42 -4.30
N ALA A 225 -21.88 -2.85 -3.68
CA ALA A 225 -21.97 -2.70 -2.23
C ALA A 225 -22.15 -4.04 -1.50
N LEU A 226 -21.48 -4.19 -0.36
CA LEU A 226 -21.77 -5.26 0.60
C LEU A 226 -22.81 -4.79 1.62
N ASN A 227 -23.56 -5.74 2.17
CA ASN A 227 -24.43 -5.49 3.33
C ASN A 227 -23.60 -5.30 4.63
N GLU A 228 -22.33 -5.71 4.64
CA GLU A 228 -21.40 -5.45 5.73
C GLU A 228 -21.15 -3.94 5.87
N THR A 229 -21.38 -3.38 7.06
CA THR A 229 -21.15 -1.95 7.35
C THR A 229 -19.79 -1.68 8.00
N LEU A 230 -19.25 -2.67 8.71
CA LEU A 230 -17.95 -2.63 9.38
C LEU A 230 -17.10 -3.82 8.93
N ALA A 231 -15.90 -3.54 8.44
CA ALA A 231 -14.88 -4.53 8.13
C ALA A 231 -13.77 -4.50 9.19
N ILE A 232 -13.62 -5.61 9.92
CA ILE A 232 -12.43 -5.90 10.73
C ILE A 232 -11.78 -7.14 10.14
N ARG A 233 -10.64 -6.96 9.46
CA ARG A 233 -9.98 -8.03 8.71
C ARG A 233 -8.53 -8.22 9.13
N THR A 234 -8.17 -9.45 9.44
CA THR A 234 -6.77 -9.81 9.69
C THR A 234 -6.08 -10.12 8.37
N ILE A 235 -5.10 -9.27 8.02
CA ILE A 235 -4.20 -9.43 6.87
C ILE A 235 -2.90 -10.04 7.39
N LYS A 236 -2.46 -11.13 6.77
CA LYS A 236 -1.18 -11.77 7.06
C LYS A 236 -0.16 -11.33 6.02
N SER A 237 0.95 -10.76 6.48
CA SER A 237 2.07 -10.45 5.60
C SER A 237 2.75 -11.72 5.06
N TYR A 238 3.68 -11.56 4.12
CA TYR A 238 4.39 -12.66 3.50
C TYR A 238 5.14 -13.53 4.53
N ASN A 239 5.86 -12.93 5.47
CA ASN A 239 6.58 -13.61 6.56
C ASN A 239 5.67 -13.93 7.76
N GLY A 240 4.36 -13.69 7.66
CA GLY A 240 3.37 -14.15 8.65
C GLY A 240 3.03 -13.16 9.76
N LYS A 241 3.50 -11.91 9.71
CA LYS A 241 3.07 -10.86 10.64
C LYS A 241 1.59 -10.57 10.42
N LEU A 242 0.83 -10.50 11.50
CA LEU A 242 -0.59 -10.16 11.46
C LEU A 242 -0.78 -8.65 11.58
N PHE A 243 -1.61 -8.12 10.68
CA PHE A 243 -2.13 -6.75 10.67
C PHE A 243 -3.65 -6.82 10.75
N THR A 244 -4.26 -5.89 11.47
CA THR A 244 -5.73 -5.77 11.51
C THR A 244 -6.13 -4.50 10.77
N ALA A 245 -6.90 -4.65 9.70
CA ALA A 245 -7.48 -3.56 8.94
C ALA A 245 -8.90 -3.27 9.43
N PHE A 246 -9.14 -2.02 9.84
CA PHE A 246 -10.43 -1.50 10.24
C PHE A 246 -10.95 -0.56 9.17
N GLY A 247 -12.20 -0.74 8.77
CA GLY A 247 -12.85 0.10 7.76
C GLY A 247 -14.35 0.05 7.94
N LYS A 248 -15.04 1.12 7.57
CA LYS A 248 -16.49 1.22 7.68
C LYS A 248 -17.06 1.92 6.45
N ASN A 249 -18.31 1.64 6.12
CA ASN A 249 -19.06 2.46 5.15
C ASN A 249 -19.88 3.55 5.85
N SER A 250 -20.57 4.36 5.06
CA SER A 250 -21.41 5.46 5.53
C SER A 250 -22.61 5.03 6.39
N LYS A 251 -22.96 3.74 6.39
CA LYS A 251 -24.08 3.19 7.19
C LYS A 251 -23.65 2.71 8.58
N ALA A 252 -22.36 2.78 8.91
CA ALA A 252 -21.83 2.37 10.21
C ALA A 252 -21.84 3.53 11.22
N ASP A 253 -22.43 3.29 12.38
CA ASP A 253 -22.62 4.27 13.45
C ASP A 253 -21.34 4.55 14.25
N GLY A 254 -21.09 5.82 14.57
CA GLY A 254 -19.96 6.24 15.42
C GLY A 254 -18.62 6.35 14.70
N ASP A 255 -17.65 6.99 15.35
CA ASP A 255 -16.29 7.16 14.82
C ASP A 255 -15.47 5.86 14.87
N LEU A 256 -14.54 5.68 13.93
CA LEU A 256 -13.75 4.45 13.81
C LEU A 256 -12.92 4.14 15.06
N TYR A 257 -12.32 5.15 15.68
CA TYR A 257 -11.44 4.98 16.82
C TYR A 257 -12.23 4.62 18.09
N GLY A 258 -13.21 5.45 18.44
CA GLY A 258 -13.97 5.28 19.68
C GLY A 258 -14.96 4.12 19.64
N ALA A 259 -15.68 3.94 18.53
CA ALA A 259 -16.74 2.94 18.45
C ALA A 259 -16.22 1.53 18.13
N TYR A 260 -15.06 1.42 17.46
CA TYR A 260 -14.60 0.13 16.92
C TYR A 260 -13.16 -0.24 17.29
N ILE A 261 -12.17 0.63 17.08
CA ILE A 261 -10.76 0.26 17.29
C ILE A 261 -10.46 0.11 18.79
N ALA A 262 -10.75 1.12 19.61
CA ALA A 262 -10.44 1.08 21.05
C ALA A 262 -11.15 -0.10 21.75
N PRO A 263 -12.47 -0.35 21.53
CA PRO A 263 -13.13 -1.52 22.10
C PRO A 263 -12.55 -2.85 21.62
N TYR A 264 -12.19 -2.97 20.33
CA TYR A 264 -11.58 -4.18 19.79
C TYR A 264 -10.21 -4.46 20.41
N LEU A 265 -9.37 -3.42 20.56
CA LEU A 265 -8.04 -3.53 21.14
C LEU A 265 -8.05 -3.64 22.67
N LYS A 266 -9.19 -3.33 23.32
CA LYS A 266 -9.33 -3.23 24.78
C LYS A 266 -8.29 -2.29 25.38
N ASN A 267 -8.08 -1.15 24.73
CA ASN A 267 -7.09 -0.15 25.11
C ASN A 267 -7.55 1.24 24.69
N ASP A 268 -7.15 2.24 25.47
CA ASP A 268 -7.39 3.64 25.13
C ASP A 268 -6.45 4.08 24.00
N LEU A 269 -6.93 5.00 23.17
CA LEU A 269 -6.18 5.50 22.03
C LEU A 269 -5.95 7.00 22.17
N SER A 270 -4.70 7.42 22.08
CA SER A 270 -4.36 8.81 21.83
C SER A 270 -4.40 9.07 20.33
N VAL A 271 -5.43 9.79 19.89
CA VAL A 271 -5.70 10.03 18.46
C VAL A 271 -5.79 11.53 18.21
N GLN A 272 -5.07 11.98 17.18
CA GLN A 272 -5.25 13.31 16.61
C GLN A 272 -5.65 13.15 15.14
N THR A 273 -6.84 13.63 14.78
CA THR A 273 -7.35 13.62 13.40
C THR A 273 -7.43 15.05 12.85
N TRP A 274 -7.50 15.19 11.52
CA TRP A 274 -7.74 16.49 10.88
C TRP A 274 -9.11 17.03 11.28
N ARG A 275 -9.15 18.21 11.92
CA ARG A 275 -10.38 18.84 12.44
C ARG A 275 -11.00 19.90 11.50
N ARG A 276 -10.71 19.86 10.19
CA ARG A 276 -11.21 20.86 9.22
C ARG A 276 -12.65 20.57 8.72
N GLY A 277 -13.55 20.12 9.59
CA GLY A 277 -14.93 19.76 9.22
C GLY A 277 -15.89 19.65 10.40
N ALA A 278 -17.14 19.27 10.12
CA ALA A 278 -18.17 19.00 11.13
C ALA A 278 -17.81 17.73 11.92
N GLY A 279 -17.29 17.91 13.12
CA GLY A 279 -16.93 16.84 14.04
C GLY A 279 -16.59 17.42 15.40
N GLU A 280 -17.34 17.03 16.42
CA GLU A 280 -17.03 17.39 17.80
C GLU A 280 -15.74 16.69 18.25
N PRO A 281 -15.00 17.26 19.23
CA PRO A 281 -13.96 16.52 19.91
C PRO A 281 -14.50 15.14 20.33
N LEU A 282 -13.76 14.08 20.01
CA LEU A 282 -14.10 12.77 20.57
C LEU A 282 -14.04 12.90 22.10
N PRO A 283 -15.05 12.39 22.83
CA PRO A 283 -14.98 12.35 24.28
C PRO A 283 -13.71 11.61 24.70
N SER A 284 -13.02 12.12 25.72
CA SER A 284 -11.98 11.32 26.37
C SER A 284 -12.66 10.08 26.91
N ASN A 285 -12.15 8.91 26.53
CA ASN A 285 -12.38 7.70 27.31
C ASN A 285 -11.69 7.85 28.67
#